data_AF-A0A2S2DRC0-F1
#
_entry.id   AF-A0A2S2DRC0-F1
#
_cell.length_a   1.000
_cell.length_b   1.000
_cell.length_c   1.000
_cell.angle_alpha   90.00
_cell.angle_beta   90.00
_cell.angle_gamma   90.00
#
_symmetry.space_group_name_H-M   'P 1'
#
loop_
_entity.id
_entity.type
_entity.pdbx_description
1 polymer ?
#
loop_
_entity_poly.entity_id
_entity_poly.type
_entity_poly.pdbx_seq_one_letter_code
_entity_poly.pdbx_strand_id
1 'polypeptide(L)'
;MNNGWIFDKYLLAVCCLTSVVYFISTSNIASRIVASRTKRFASSNVMFNIFLLLSQFATTIQAPLLAKMIENDISAGNKPNDTIFRVVIFSATLGTILGGFAIPTLHRFMEKGVDSMYKHSSVFKLFLKSFKTKTFLHFKDSIKVANINNYKQLLNLEGINRSIILMNIVVYSFTTISILSCLYAGYINPELRTTALSMSGIANGFGAILMILLLQPYDAILTDKVIDGTVSHTFFRRHLSFVVISRIVGTLCGQFLFIPMSRLIAFLASSI
;
A
#
# COMPACT_ATOMS: atom_id res chain seq x y z
N MET A 1 6.03 25.65 26.88
CA MET A 1 5.51 24.36 27.41
C MET A 1 4.09 24.15 26.86
N ASN A 2 3.76 22.91 26.49
CA ASN A 2 2.43 22.42 26.04
C ASN A 2 2.10 22.27 24.53
N ASN A 3 3.09 21.99 23.65
CA ASN A 3 2.83 21.50 22.27
C ASN A 3 2.81 19.96 22.14
N GLY A 4 3.18 19.20 23.18
CA GLY A 4 3.24 17.73 23.12
C GLY A 4 1.91 17.09 22.73
N TRP A 5 0.81 17.51 23.37
CA TRP A 5 -0.54 17.01 23.08
C TRP A 5 -1.02 17.29 21.65
N ILE A 6 -0.57 18.38 21.04
CA ILE A 6 -0.94 18.75 19.67
C ILE A 6 -0.13 17.91 18.68
N PHE A 7 1.17 17.77 18.95
CA PHE A 7 2.07 16.90 18.20
C PHE A 7 1.57 15.45 18.19
N ASP A 8 1.12 14.95 19.34
CA ASP A 8 0.56 13.60 19.48
C ASP A 8 -0.71 13.39 18.64
N LYS A 9 -1.58 14.40 18.55
CA LYS A 9 -2.79 14.35 17.71
C LYS A 9 -2.46 14.29 16.22
N TYR A 10 -1.47 15.08 15.76
CA TYR A 10 -1.03 15.03 14.37
C TYR A 10 -0.36 13.71 14.03
N LEU A 11 0.52 13.22 14.92
CA LEU A 11 1.17 11.92 14.76
C LEU A 11 0.15 10.78 14.66
N LEU A 12 -0.85 10.76 15.54
CA LEU A 12 -1.90 9.75 15.52
C LEU A 12 -2.74 9.83 14.24
N ALA A 13 -3.09 11.05 13.78
CA ALA A 13 -3.80 11.24 12.53
C ALA A 13 -2.99 10.75 11.32
N VAL A 14 -1.70 11.07 11.26
CA VAL A 14 -0.79 10.60 10.20
C VAL A 14 -0.65 9.08 10.24
N CYS A 15 -0.48 8.47 11.41
CA CYS A 15 -0.38 7.01 11.55
C CYS A 15 -1.68 6.31 11.14
N CYS A 16 -2.83 6.87 11.50
CA CYS A 16 -4.14 6.37 11.09
C CYS A 16 -4.30 6.43 9.57
N LEU A 17 -4.02 7.59 8.96
CA LEU A 17 -4.04 7.74 7.50
C LEU A 17 -3.05 6.79 6.81
N THR A 18 -1.85 6.61 7.35
CA THR A 18 -0.84 5.69 6.79
C THR A 18 -1.38 4.27 6.80
N SER A 19 -1.94 3.87 7.95
CA SER A 19 -2.53 2.54 8.09
C SER A 19 -3.65 2.33 7.08
N VAL A 20 -4.51 3.33 6.86
CA VAL A 20 -5.59 3.28 5.87
C VAL A 20 -5.05 3.18 4.44
N VAL A 21 -4.04 3.99 4.07
CA VAL A 21 -3.39 3.95 2.75
C VAL A 21 -2.85 2.55 2.46
N TYR A 22 -2.08 1.98 3.39
CA TYR A 22 -1.48 0.66 3.22
C TYR A 22 -2.49 -0.48 3.31
N PHE A 23 -3.56 -0.30 4.10
CA PHE A 23 -4.71 -1.21 4.14
C PHE A 23 -5.39 -1.30 2.77
N ILE A 24 -5.77 -0.16 2.18
CA ILE A 24 -6.44 -0.10 0.87
C ILE A 24 -5.51 -0.65 -0.21
N SER A 25 -4.25 -0.21 -0.22
CA SER A 25 -3.25 -0.65 -1.20
C SER A 25 -3.02 -2.16 -1.19
N THR A 26 -2.91 -2.77 0.00
CA THR A 26 -2.69 -4.23 0.12
C THR A 26 -3.94 -5.00 -0.22
N SER A 27 -5.09 -4.52 0.25
CA SER A 27 -6.40 -5.08 -0.08
C SER A 27 -6.67 -5.11 -1.58
N ASN A 28 -6.06 -4.21 -2.34
CA ASN A 28 -6.23 -4.13 -3.79
C ASN A 28 -5.78 -5.41 -4.52
N ILE A 29 -4.96 -6.26 -3.90
CA ILE A 29 -4.62 -7.61 -4.41
C ILE A 29 -5.88 -8.47 -4.63
N ALA A 30 -6.95 -8.22 -3.86
CA ALA A 30 -8.25 -8.87 -4.03
C ALA A 30 -8.82 -8.69 -5.45
N SER A 31 -8.56 -7.57 -6.12
CA SER A 31 -9.00 -7.32 -7.50
C SER A 31 -8.49 -8.38 -8.49
N ARG A 32 -7.23 -8.82 -8.35
CA ARG A 32 -6.63 -9.86 -9.20
C ARG A 32 -7.27 -11.22 -8.97
N ILE A 33 -7.63 -11.50 -7.70
CA ILE A 33 -8.40 -12.70 -7.36
C ILE A 33 -9.76 -12.66 -8.07
N VAL A 34 -10.45 -11.53 -8.04
CA VAL A 34 -11.74 -11.34 -8.72
C VAL A 34 -11.60 -11.45 -10.23
N ALA A 35 -10.54 -10.88 -10.82
CA ALA A 35 -10.26 -10.99 -12.26
C ALA A 35 -10.16 -12.45 -12.69
N SER A 36 -9.37 -13.25 -11.96
CA SER A 36 -9.19 -14.68 -12.27
C SER A 36 -10.49 -15.49 -12.12
N ARG A 37 -11.35 -15.15 -11.16
CA ARG A 37 -12.61 -15.88 -10.90
C ARG A 37 -13.72 -15.52 -11.86
N THR A 38 -13.90 -14.23 -12.12
CA THR A 38 -14.97 -13.72 -12.97
C THR A 38 -14.63 -13.81 -14.45
N LYS A 39 -13.35 -14.05 -14.80
CA LYS A 39 -12.80 -13.96 -16.16
C LYS A 39 -13.05 -12.59 -16.82
N ARG A 40 -13.31 -11.56 -16.01
CA ARG A 40 -13.56 -10.18 -16.44
C ARG A 40 -12.40 -9.29 -16.02
N PHE A 41 -11.30 -9.38 -16.77
CA PHE A 41 -10.08 -8.62 -16.48
C PHE A 41 -10.33 -7.11 -16.47
N ALA A 42 -10.96 -6.57 -17.52
CA ALA A 42 -11.21 -5.13 -17.65
C ALA A 42 -12.04 -4.56 -16.50
N SER A 43 -13.18 -5.18 -16.16
CA SER A 43 -14.04 -4.72 -15.06
C SER A 43 -13.33 -4.80 -13.70
N SER A 44 -12.52 -5.84 -13.49
CA SER A 44 -11.72 -5.98 -12.26
C SER A 44 -10.61 -4.93 -12.18
N ASN A 45 -10.01 -4.55 -13.32
CA ASN A 45 -9.02 -3.50 -13.40
C ASN A 45 -9.62 -2.10 -13.10
N VAL A 46 -10.88 -1.86 -13.47
CA VAL A 46 -11.58 -0.62 -13.06
C VAL A 46 -11.75 -0.57 -11.54
N MET A 47 -12.14 -1.68 -10.90
CA MET A 47 -12.20 -1.77 -9.44
C MET A 47 -10.82 -1.56 -8.80
N PHE A 48 -9.76 -2.14 -9.38
CA PHE A 48 -8.39 -1.90 -8.96
C PHE A 48 -8.02 -0.41 -8.99
N ASN A 49 -8.35 0.28 -10.08
CA ASN A 49 -8.08 1.70 -10.24
C ASN A 49 -8.86 2.56 -9.24
N ILE A 50 -10.10 2.22 -8.92
CA ILE A 50 -10.89 2.93 -7.90
C ILE A 50 -10.21 2.85 -6.52
N PHE A 51 -9.77 1.66 -6.11
CA PHE A 51 -9.04 1.47 -4.85
C PHE A 51 -7.69 2.20 -4.86
N LEU A 52 -6.97 2.17 -5.98
CA LEU A 52 -5.71 2.88 -6.14
C LEU A 52 -5.90 4.40 -5.99
N LEU A 53 -6.92 4.98 -6.64
CA LEU A 53 -7.26 6.40 -6.54
C LEU A 53 -7.63 6.79 -5.10
N LEU A 54 -8.40 5.96 -4.40
CA LEU A 54 -8.76 6.20 -3.00
C LEU A 54 -7.52 6.20 -2.09
N SER A 55 -6.60 5.26 -2.32
CA SER A 55 -5.33 5.21 -1.59
C SER A 55 -4.47 6.43 -1.87
N GLN A 56 -4.36 6.86 -3.13
CA GLN A 56 -3.59 8.04 -3.51
C GLN A 56 -4.19 9.31 -2.91
N PHE A 57 -5.52 9.44 -2.93
CA PHE A 57 -6.21 10.56 -2.30
C PHE A 57 -5.91 10.65 -0.80
N ALA A 58 -5.95 9.52 -0.09
CA ALA A 58 -5.57 9.46 1.33
C ALA A 58 -4.09 9.85 1.55
N THR A 59 -3.18 9.43 0.67
CA THR A 59 -1.76 9.84 0.71
C THR A 59 -1.61 11.35 0.49
N THR A 60 -2.35 11.93 -0.45
CA THR A 60 -2.32 13.38 -0.72
C THR A 60 -2.84 14.18 0.47
N ILE A 61 -3.84 13.69 1.20
CA ILE A 61 -4.30 14.30 2.46
C ILE A 61 -3.22 14.17 3.54
N GLN A 62 -2.57 13.01 3.64
CA GLN A 62 -1.55 12.75 4.65
C GLN A 62 -0.31 13.64 4.52
N ALA A 63 0.14 13.93 3.30
CA ALA A 63 1.41 14.62 3.07
C ALA A 63 1.49 16.02 3.74
N PRO A 64 0.48 16.91 3.64
CA PRO A 64 0.46 18.17 4.38
C PRO A 64 0.46 18.01 5.90
N LEU A 65 -0.24 17.00 6.44
CA LEU A 65 -0.25 16.76 7.89
C LEU A 65 1.15 16.37 8.39
N LEU A 66 1.83 15.49 7.64
CA LEU A 66 3.17 15.05 7.97
C LEU A 66 4.19 16.19 7.85
N ALA A 67 4.08 17.04 6.81
CA ALA A 67 4.93 18.22 6.67
C ALA A 67 4.72 19.24 7.81
N LYS A 68 3.46 19.55 8.15
CA LYS A 68 3.12 20.47 9.25
C LYS A 68 3.58 19.96 10.61
N MET A 69 3.52 18.65 10.84
CA MET A 69 4.06 18.02 12.05
C MET A 69 5.56 18.29 12.18
N ILE A 70 6.33 18.15 11.09
CA ILE A 70 7.77 18.43 11.07
C ILE A 70 8.05 19.93 11.25
N GLU A 71 7.27 20.81 10.62
CA GLU A 71 7.42 22.26 10.75
C GLU A 71 7.26 22.75 12.19
N ASN A 72 6.23 22.26 12.86
CA ASN A 72 5.98 22.61 14.26
C ASN A 72 7.11 22.12 15.18
N ASP A 73 7.70 20.97 14.87
CA ASP A 73 8.79 20.41 15.66
C ASP A 73 10.11 21.17 15.46
N ILE A 74 10.44 21.51 14.20
CA ILE A 74 11.57 22.39 13.87
C ILE A 74 11.39 23.76 14.56
N SER A 75 10.20 24.34 14.47
CA SER A 75 9.89 25.66 15.07
C SER A 75 9.95 25.64 16.60
N ALA A 76 9.74 24.48 17.21
CA ALA A 76 9.91 24.28 18.65
C ALA A 76 11.38 24.15 19.07
N GLY A 77 12.34 24.13 18.13
CA GLY A 77 13.76 23.96 18.40
C GLY A 77 14.16 22.53 18.81
N ASN A 78 13.31 21.55 18.54
CA ASN A 78 13.58 20.16 18.86
C ASN A 78 14.61 19.56 17.90
N LYS A 79 15.42 18.63 18.41
CA LYS A 79 16.38 17.90 17.59
C LYS A 79 15.67 16.88 16.69
N PRO A 80 16.21 16.60 15.48
CA PRO A 80 15.66 15.61 14.58
C PRO A 80 15.45 14.25 15.24
N ASN A 81 14.20 13.85 15.43
CA ASN A 81 13.84 12.57 16.05
C ASN A 81 13.36 11.57 14.99
N ASP A 82 14.15 10.49 14.78
CA ASP A 82 13.83 9.42 13.83
C ASP A 82 12.67 8.53 14.31
N THR A 83 12.43 8.47 15.62
CA THR A 83 11.39 7.61 16.23
C THR A 83 10.00 7.92 15.65
N ILE A 84 9.71 9.19 15.40
CA ILE A 84 8.43 9.63 14.82
C ILE A 84 8.20 8.97 13.47
N PHE A 85 9.23 8.99 12.60
CA PHE A 85 9.15 8.37 11.27
C PHE A 85 9.09 6.85 11.35
N ARG A 86 9.79 6.23 12.29
CA ARG A 86 9.71 4.78 12.53
C ARG A 86 8.32 4.34 12.94
N VAL A 87 7.63 5.12 13.78
CA VAL A 87 6.24 4.86 14.16
C VAL A 87 5.31 4.99 12.95
N VAL A 88 5.53 5.98 12.08
CA VAL A 88 4.78 6.10 10.81
C VAL A 88 5.03 4.89 9.90
N ILE A 89 6.27 4.43 9.71
CA ILE A 89 6.58 3.21 8.94
C ILE A 89 5.97 1.97 9.61
N PHE A 90 5.91 1.93 10.93
CA PHE A 90 5.29 0.82 11.66
C PHE A 90 3.78 0.79 11.42
N SER A 91 3.12 1.95 11.39
CA SER A 91 1.71 2.07 11.03
C SER A 91 1.44 1.61 9.59
N ALA A 92 2.36 1.83 8.65
CA ALA A 92 2.29 1.27 7.29
C ALA A 92 2.31 -0.27 7.30
N THR A 93 3.14 -0.87 8.16
CA THR A 93 3.19 -2.33 8.35
C THR A 93 1.88 -2.85 8.94
N LEU A 94 1.34 -2.19 9.98
CA LEU A 94 0.05 -2.54 10.56
C LEU A 94 -1.08 -2.47 9.53
N GLY A 95 -1.14 -1.38 8.75
CA GLY A 95 -2.09 -1.24 7.65
C GLY A 95 -1.98 -2.37 6.62
N THR A 96 -0.76 -2.75 6.26
CA THR A 96 -0.49 -3.86 5.32
C THR A 96 -0.98 -5.20 5.87
N ILE A 97 -0.71 -5.48 7.14
CA ILE A 97 -1.18 -6.71 7.81
C ILE A 97 -2.70 -6.76 7.83
N LEU A 98 -3.36 -5.68 8.28
CA LEU A 98 -4.81 -5.58 8.32
C LEU A 98 -5.43 -5.71 6.91
N GLY A 99 -4.79 -5.11 5.90
CA GLY A 99 -5.21 -5.22 4.51
C GLY A 99 -5.12 -6.65 4.00
N GLY A 100 -4.01 -7.34 4.31
CA GLY A 100 -3.84 -8.76 4.00
C GLY A 100 -4.94 -9.64 4.58
N PHE A 101 -5.30 -9.42 5.85
CA PHE A 101 -6.42 -10.12 6.49
C PHE A 101 -7.79 -9.75 5.93
N ALA A 102 -7.94 -8.57 5.33
CA ALA A 102 -9.18 -8.12 4.71
C ALA A 102 -9.39 -8.68 3.28
N ILE A 103 -8.36 -9.21 2.61
CA ILE A 103 -8.46 -9.75 1.24
C ILE A 103 -9.57 -10.80 1.07
N PRO A 104 -9.76 -11.79 1.97
CA PRO A 104 -10.84 -12.78 1.86
C PRO A 104 -12.23 -12.16 1.85
N THR A 105 -12.43 -11.08 2.60
CA THR A 105 -13.71 -10.36 2.70
C THR A 105 -13.89 -9.45 1.49
N LEU A 106 -12.85 -8.69 1.15
CA LEU A 106 -12.90 -7.68 0.10
C LEU A 106 -13.00 -8.27 -1.29
N HIS A 107 -12.41 -9.45 -1.57
CA HIS A 107 -12.59 -10.05 -2.90
C HIS A 107 -14.06 -10.40 -3.18
N ARG A 108 -14.84 -10.83 -2.17
CA ARG A 108 -16.27 -11.15 -2.36
C ARG A 108 -17.10 -9.89 -2.61
N PHE A 109 -16.76 -8.82 -1.90
CA PHE A 109 -17.37 -7.51 -2.12
C PHE A 109 -17.06 -6.99 -3.53
N MET A 110 -15.80 -7.06 -3.95
CA MET A 110 -15.36 -6.66 -5.28
C MET A 110 -15.97 -7.55 -6.38
N GLU A 111 -16.16 -8.84 -6.15
CA GLU A 111 -16.83 -9.76 -7.08
C GLU A 111 -18.27 -9.30 -7.38
N LYS A 112 -19.05 -8.97 -6.35
CA LYS A 112 -20.39 -8.36 -6.52
C LYS A 112 -20.32 -7.00 -7.23
N GLY A 113 -19.31 -6.19 -6.93
CA GLY A 113 -19.07 -4.91 -7.59
C GLY A 113 -18.82 -5.07 -9.09
N VAL A 114 -17.93 -5.98 -9.47
CA VAL A 114 -17.61 -6.32 -10.86
C VAL A 114 -18.84 -6.88 -11.58
N ASP A 115 -19.62 -7.76 -10.95
CA ASP A 115 -20.87 -8.26 -11.52
C ASP A 115 -21.90 -7.16 -11.73
N SER A 116 -21.98 -6.20 -10.80
CA SER A 116 -22.89 -5.06 -10.93
C SER A 116 -22.45 -4.10 -12.04
N MET A 117 -21.14 -3.86 -12.19
CA MET A 117 -20.56 -3.08 -13.28
C MET A 117 -20.74 -3.71 -14.65
N TYR A 118 -20.65 -5.04 -14.74
CA TYR A 118 -20.88 -5.73 -15.99
C TYR A 118 -22.34 -5.61 -16.46
N LYS A 119 -23.29 -5.58 -15.51
CA LYS A 119 -24.73 -5.43 -15.79
C LYS A 119 -25.16 -3.97 -16.00
N HIS A 120 -24.40 -2.99 -15.53
CA HIS A 120 -24.72 -1.57 -15.64
C HIS A 120 -23.53 -0.78 -16.18
N SER A 121 -23.66 -0.17 -17.35
CA SER A 121 -22.59 0.51 -18.07
C SER A 121 -21.98 1.75 -17.39
N SER A 122 -22.62 2.30 -16.35
CA SER A 122 -22.14 3.51 -15.67
C SER A 122 -21.55 3.24 -14.28
N VAL A 123 -20.22 3.34 -14.20
CA VAL A 123 -19.43 3.26 -12.96
C VAL A 123 -19.85 4.32 -11.94
N PHE A 124 -20.18 5.52 -12.41
CA PHE A 124 -20.60 6.65 -11.57
C PHE A 124 -21.94 6.41 -10.87
N LYS A 125 -22.91 5.80 -11.59
CA LYS A 125 -24.23 5.45 -11.03
C LYS A 125 -24.13 4.36 -9.95
N LEU A 126 -23.14 3.46 -10.06
CA LEU A 126 -22.84 2.42 -9.08
C LEU A 126 -22.13 2.97 -7.84
N PHE A 127 -21.24 3.94 -8.00
CA PHE A 127 -20.62 4.66 -6.90
C PHE A 127 -21.67 5.35 -6.02
N LEU A 128 -22.62 6.08 -6.65
CA LEU A 128 -23.74 6.73 -5.95
C LEU A 128 -24.66 5.72 -5.22
N LYS A 129 -24.81 4.51 -5.76
CA LYS A 129 -25.65 3.45 -5.15
C LYS A 129 -24.94 2.73 -4.00
N SER A 130 -23.61 2.75 -3.98
CA SER A 130 -22.79 2.11 -2.93
C SER A 130 -22.87 2.84 -1.58
N PHE A 131 -23.19 4.14 -1.58
CA PHE A 131 -23.45 4.94 -0.38
C PHE A 131 -24.82 4.70 0.30
N LYS A 132 -25.65 3.77 -0.20
CA LYS A 132 -26.91 3.41 0.46
C LYS A 132 -26.67 2.44 1.63
N THR A 133 -27.29 2.72 2.78
CA THR A 133 -27.18 1.97 4.05
C THR A 133 -27.40 0.45 3.93
N LYS A 134 -28.22 0.00 2.95
CA LYS A 134 -28.46 -1.42 2.68
C LYS A 134 -27.23 -2.18 2.15
N THR A 135 -26.29 -1.50 1.48
CA THR A 135 -25.03 -2.08 0.99
C THR A 135 -24.08 -2.42 2.14
N PHE A 136 -24.11 -1.63 3.23
CA PHE A 136 -23.29 -1.85 4.42
C PHE A 136 -23.78 -3.05 5.26
N LEU A 137 -25.08 -3.33 5.27
CA LEU A 137 -25.65 -4.53 5.89
C LEU A 137 -25.19 -5.82 5.18
N HIS A 138 -25.13 -5.83 3.86
CA HIS A 138 -24.58 -6.96 3.09
C HIS A 138 -23.06 -7.12 3.24
N PHE A 139 -22.34 -6.07 3.66
CA PHE A 139 -20.93 -6.15 4.02
C PHE A 139 -20.75 -6.96 5.31
N LYS A 140 -21.63 -6.77 6.31
CA LYS A 140 -21.65 -7.57 7.55
C LYS A 140 -21.86 -9.06 7.29
N ASP A 141 -22.76 -9.43 6.39
CA ASP A 141 -23.03 -10.84 6.03
C ASP A 141 -21.86 -11.51 5.28
N SER A 142 -20.95 -10.70 4.73
CA SER A 142 -19.79 -11.19 3.97
C SER A 142 -18.55 -11.41 4.85
N ILE A 143 -18.60 -11.02 6.13
CA ILE A 143 -17.54 -11.24 7.11
C ILE A 143 -17.50 -12.73 7.43
N LYS A 144 -16.47 -13.43 6.96
CA LYS A 144 -16.18 -14.79 7.40
C LYS A 144 -14.71 -14.90 7.74
N VAL A 145 -14.44 -15.36 8.96
CA VAL A 145 -13.08 -15.65 9.45
C VAL A 145 -12.45 -16.69 8.51
N ALA A 146 -11.21 -16.43 8.11
CA ALA A 146 -10.48 -17.28 7.19
C ALA A 146 -10.33 -18.69 7.78
N ASN A 147 -10.63 -19.73 7.00
CA ASN A 147 -10.52 -21.12 7.46
C ASN A 147 -9.04 -21.52 7.60
N ILE A 148 -8.58 -21.74 8.83
CA ILE A 148 -7.17 -21.94 9.21
C ILE A 148 -6.57 -23.20 8.57
N ASN A 149 -7.39 -24.22 8.28
CA ASN A 149 -6.90 -25.49 7.71
C ASN A 149 -6.40 -25.41 6.26
N ASN A 150 -6.78 -24.37 5.49
CA ASN A 150 -6.26 -24.13 4.14
C ASN A 150 -4.93 -23.34 4.10
N TYR A 151 -4.46 -22.80 5.23
CA TYR A 151 -3.26 -21.95 5.25
C TYR A 151 -1.96 -22.72 5.01
N LYS A 152 -1.83 -23.96 5.51
CA LYS A 152 -0.61 -24.76 5.31
C LYS A 152 -0.32 -25.02 3.83
N GLN A 153 -1.36 -25.24 3.03
CA GLN A 153 -1.21 -25.47 1.58
C GLN A 153 -0.92 -24.16 0.81
N LEU A 154 -1.36 -23.01 1.34
CA LEU A 154 -1.09 -21.66 0.83
C LEU A 154 0.29 -21.10 1.22
N LEU A 155 1.02 -21.78 2.11
CA LEU A 155 2.37 -21.39 2.56
C LEU A 155 3.47 -22.30 2.00
N ASN A 156 3.14 -23.24 1.12
CA ASN A 156 4.16 -24.06 0.44
C ASN A 156 4.91 -23.25 -0.63
N LEU A 157 6.24 -23.22 -0.58
CA LEU A 157 7.11 -22.50 -1.52
C LEU A 157 7.33 -23.23 -2.86
N GLU A 158 6.83 -24.44 -2.99
CA GLU A 158 7.06 -25.29 -4.16
C GLU A 158 6.53 -24.64 -5.45
N GLY A 159 7.40 -24.58 -6.48
CA GLY A 159 7.10 -23.98 -7.78
C GLY A 159 6.96 -22.46 -7.81
N ILE A 160 7.15 -21.75 -6.69
CA ILE A 160 7.07 -20.29 -6.66
C ILE A 160 8.42 -19.69 -7.05
N ASN A 161 8.39 -18.72 -7.97
CA ASN A 161 9.58 -18.00 -8.39
C ASN A 161 10.08 -17.09 -7.25
N ARG A 162 11.12 -17.55 -6.55
CA ARG A 162 11.74 -16.85 -5.42
C ARG A 162 12.31 -15.48 -5.80
N SER A 163 12.77 -15.31 -7.05
CA SER A 163 13.27 -14.03 -7.54
C SER A 163 12.19 -12.95 -7.46
N ILE A 164 10.95 -13.31 -7.77
CA ILE A 164 9.83 -12.36 -7.77
C ILE A 164 9.40 -12.00 -6.36
N ILE A 165 9.43 -12.97 -5.43
CA ILE A 165 9.22 -12.72 -4.00
C ILE A 165 10.29 -11.72 -3.49
N LEU A 166 11.56 -11.96 -3.82
CA LEU A 166 12.65 -11.07 -3.41
C LEU A 166 12.49 -9.66 -4.01
N MET A 167 12.16 -9.57 -5.31
CA MET A 167 11.86 -8.28 -5.96
C MET A 167 10.69 -7.57 -5.27
N ASN A 168 9.64 -8.28 -4.88
CA ASN A 168 8.53 -7.67 -4.12
C ASN A 168 9.03 -7.06 -2.80
N ILE A 169 9.86 -7.78 -2.04
CA ILE A 169 10.43 -7.27 -0.79
C ILE A 169 11.23 -5.99 -1.03
N VAL A 170 12.13 -6.00 -2.01
CA VAL A 170 13.00 -4.85 -2.33
C VAL A 170 12.15 -3.66 -2.77
N VAL A 171 11.26 -3.85 -3.75
CA VAL A 171 10.43 -2.77 -4.30
C VAL A 171 9.54 -2.18 -3.21
N TYR A 172 8.86 -3.01 -2.41
CA TYR A 172 7.99 -2.51 -1.34
C TYR A 172 8.78 -1.84 -0.22
N SER A 173 9.97 -2.32 0.12
CA SER A 173 10.82 -1.66 1.12
C SER A 173 11.21 -0.25 0.67
N PHE A 174 11.60 -0.09 -0.60
CA PHE A 174 11.93 1.20 -1.19
C PHE A 174 10.71 2.13 -1.24
N THR A 175 9.58 1.65 -1.79
CA THR A 175 8.38 2.50 -1.95
C THR A 175 7.78 2.92 -0.62
N THR A 176 8.03 2.16 0.45
CA THR A 176 7.53 2.48 1.78
C THR A 176 8.25 3.69 2.38
N ILE A 177 9.56 3.75 2.16
CA ILE A 177 10.41 4.77 2.79
C ILE A 177 10.74 5.93 1.86
N SER A 178 10.50 5.84 0.55
CA SER A 178 10.96 6.81 -0.44
C SER A 178 10.64 8.26 -0.06
N ILE A 179 9.35 8.58 0.12
CA ILE A 179 8.87 9.92 0.47
C ILE A 179 9.27 10.30 1.91
N LEU A 180 9.15 9.36 2.85
CA LEU A 180 9.50 9.58 4.26
C LEU A 180 10.98 9.92 4.42
N SER A 181 11.84 9.31 3.59
CA SER A 181 13.28 9.50 3.65
C SER A 181 13.67 10.90 3.18
N CYS A 182 12.98 11.44 2.15
CA CYS A 182 13.13 12.82 1.69
C CYS A 182 12.70 13.83 2.76
N LEU A 183 11.57 13.58 3.42
CA LEU A 183 11.09 14.41 4.53
C LEU A 183 12.08 14.43 5.70
N TYR A 184 12.61 13.26 6.07
CA TYR A 184 13.59 13.16 7.15
C TYR A 184 14.94 13.79 6.77
N ALA A 185 15.36 13.69 5.52
CA ALA A 185 16.56 14.37 5.02
C ALA A 185 16.45 15.90 5.17
N GLY A 186 15.29 16.48 4.81
CA GLY A 186 15.03 17.91 5.00
C GLY A 186 14.82 18.32 6.47
N TYR A 187 14.53 17.36 7.35
CA TYR A 187 14.43 17.60 8.79
C TYR A 187 15.80 17.56 9.48
N ILE A 188 16.72 16.69 9.04
CA ILE A 188 18.11 16.67 9.52
C ILE A 188 18.88 17.91 9.05
N ASN A 189 18.66 18.35 7.81
CA ASN A 189 19.32 19.53 7.21
C ASN A 189 18.28 20.61 6.83
N PRO A 190 17.84 21.46 7.77
CA PRO A 190 16.80 22.47 7.52
C PRO A 190 17.14 23.46 6.40
N GLU A 191 18.42 23.77 6.18
CA GLU A 191 18.86 24.67 5.09
C GLU A 191 18.57 24.09 3.70
N LEU A 192 18.67 22.77 3.53
CA LEU A 192 18.43 22.06 2.26
C LEU A 192 17.02 21.48 2.17
N ARG A 193 16.11 21.91 3.06
CA ARG A 193 14.81 21.28 3.23
C ARG A 193 13.96 21.32 1.97
N THR A 194 13.89 22.45 1.27
CA THR A 194 13.12 22.58 0.03
C THR A 194 13.66 21.64 -1.06
N THR A 195 14.97 21.54 -1.20
CA THR A 195 15.65 20.63 -2.15
C THR A 195 15.41 19.17 -1.79
N ALA A 196 15.58 18.79 -0.52
CA ALA A 196 15.32 17.42 -0.08
C ALA A 196 13.84 17.01 -0.30
N LEU A 197 12.90 17.94 -0.09
CA LEU A 197 11.48 17.70 -0.33
C LEU A 197 11.14 17.59 -1.81
N SER A 198 11.75 18.39 -2.70
CA SER A 198 11.49 18.31 -4.14
C SER A 198 11.95 16.97 -4.73
N MET A 199 12.98 16.34 -4.16
CA MET A 199 13.41 14.99 -4.51
C MET A 199 12.38 13.89 -4.21
N SER A 200 11.36 14.15 -3.38
CA SER A 200 10.30 13.17 -3.09
C SER A 200 9.51 12.77 -4.34
N GLY A 201 9.35 13.69 -5.31
CA GLY A 201 8.75 13.39 -6.60
C GLY A 201 9.56 12.38 -7.41
N ILE A 202 10.89 12.54 -7.42
CA ILE A 202 11.83 11.62 -8.09
C ILE A 202 11.80 10.26 -7.40
N ALA A 203 11.89 10.22 -6.07
CA ALA A 203 11.88 8.98 -5.30
C ALA A 203 10.57 8.21 -5.47
N ASN A 204 9.42 8.91 -5.48
CA ASN A 204 8.12 8.31 -5.75
C ASN A 204 8.01 7.79 -7.18
N GLY A 205 8.45 8.58 -8.17
CA GLY A 205 8.48 8.17 -9.58
C GLY A 205 9.32 6.92 -9.80
N PHE A 206 10.51 6.87 -9.20
CA PHE A 206 11.38 5.69 -9.26
C PHE A 206 10.71 4.45 -8.65
N GLY A 207 10.04 4.60 -7.50
CA GLY A 207 9.28 3.53 -6.88
C GLY A 207 8.13 3.02 -7.78
N ALA A 208 7.42 3.92 -8.44
CA ALA A 208 6.37 3.56 -9.39
C ALA A 208 6.91 2.81 -10.61
N ILE A 209 8.06 3.25 -11.15
CA ILE A 209 8.75 2.56 -12.25
C ILE A 209 9.16 1.14 -11.83
N LEU A 210 9.76 0.98 -10.65
CA LEU A 210 10.13 -0.34 -10.12
C LEU A 210 8.91 -1.27 -10.01
N MET A 211 7.77 -0.76 -9.51
CA MET A 211 6.54 -1.55 -9.45
C MET A 211 6.05 -1.97 -10.84
N ILE A 212 5.98 -1.03 -11.79
CA ILE A 212 5.45 -1.28 -13.14
C ILE A 212 6.34 -2.21 -13.95
N LEU A 213 7.66 -2.07 -13.85
CA LEU A 213 8.59 -2.88 -14.65
C LEU A 213 8.85 -4.25 -14.04
N LEU A 214 8.97 -4.36 -12.72
CA LEU A 214 9.43 -5.60 -12.09
C LEU A 214 8.30 -6.49 -11.61
N LEU A 215 7.18 -5.91 -11.15
CA LEU A 215 6.13 -6.67 -10.45
C LEU A 215 4.89 -6.86 -11.33
N GLN A 216 4.36 -5.77 -11.90
CA GLN A 216 3.09 -5.79 -12.62
C GLN A 216 3.04 -6.77 -13.82
N PRO A 217 4.08 -6.92 -14.67
CA PRO A 217 4.01 -7.75 -15.86
C PRO A 217 3.86 -9.23 -15.49
N TYR A 218 4.60 -9.67 -14.46
CA TYR A 218 4.50 -11.05 -14.00
C TYR A 218 3.12 -11.37 -13.44
N ASP A 219 2.58 -10.49 -12.58
CA ASP A 219 1.25 -10.71 -12.01
C ASP A 219 0.15 -10.66 -13.07
N ALA A 220 0.31 -9.83 -14.12
CA ALA A 220 -0.62 -9.77 -15.26
C ALA A 220 -0.59 -11.07 -16.06
N ILE A 221 0.59 -11.50 -16.51
CA ILE A 221 0.77 -12.76 -17.27
C ILE A 221 0.25 -13.96 -16.46
N LEU A 222 0.52 -13.99 -15.15
CA LEU A 222 0.04 -15.07 -14.29
C LEU A 222 -1.49 -15.04 -14.15
N THR A 223 -2.09 -13.85 -14.11
CA THR A 223 -3.56 -13.71 -14.10
C THR A 223 -4.18 -14.26 -15.38
N ASP A 224 -3.62 -13.92 -16.55
CA ASP A 224 -4.10 -14.39 -17.85
C ASP A 224 -3.96 -15.92 -17.97
N LYS A 225 -2.80 -16.46 -17.59
CA LYS A 225 -2.56 -17.92 -17.55
C LYS A 225 -3.57 -18.69 -16.71
N VAL A 226 -4.08 -18.08 -15.65
CA VAL A 226 -5.11 -18.69 -14.78
C VAL A 226 -6.49 -18.59 -15.42
N ILE A 227 -6.80 -17.49 -16.10
CA ILE A 227 -8.05 -17.30 -16.85
C ILE A 227 -8.15 -18.32 -17.99
N ASP A 228 -7.04 -18.55 -18.69
CA ASP A 228 -6.90 -19.52 -19.79
C ASP A 228 -6.80 -20.98 -19.31
N GLY A 229 -6.73 -21.21 -17.99
CA GLY A 229 -6.68 -22.54 -17.40
C GLY A 229 -5.31 -23.24 -17.45
N THR A 230 -4.28 -22.60 -18.02
CA THR A 230 -2.90 -23.14 -18.06
C THR A 230 -2.27 -23.27 -16.68
N VAL A 231 -2.69 -22.44 -15.72
CA VAL A 231 -2.23 -22.44 -14.33
C VAL A 231 -3.42 -22.59 -13.39
N SER A 232 -3.26 -23.42 -12.35
CA SER A 232 -4.34 -23.65 -11.38
C SER A 232 -4.64 -22.42 -10.52
N HIS A 233 -5.92 -22.23 -10.16
CA HIS A 233 -6.32 -21.19 -9.21
C HIS A 233 -5.65 -21.35 -7.83
N THR A 234 -5.33 -22.58 -7.43
CA THR A 234 -4.63 -22.86 -6.16
C THR A 234 -3.21 -22.31 -6.17
N PHE A 235 -2.46 -22.54 -7.27
CA PHE A 235 -1.13 -21.96 -7.44
C PHE A 235 -1.19 -20.42 -7.43
N PHE A 236 -2.16 -19.84 -8.15
CA PHE A 236 -2.32 -18.39 -8.21
C PHE A 236 -2.59 -17.75 -6.84
N ARG A 237 -3.52 -18.32 -6.07
CA ARG A 237 -3.82 -17.86 -4.72
C ARG A 237 -2.60 -17.94 -3.81
N ARG A 238 -1.84 -19.02 -3.93
CA ARG A 238 -0.59 -19.21 -3.19
C ARG A 238 0.43 -18.13 -3.55
N HIS A 239 0.66 -17.87 -4.83
CA HIS A 239 1.51 -16.76 -5.29
C HIS A 239 1.08 -15.42 -4.69
N LEU A 240 -0.20 -15.07 -4.78
CA LEU A 240 -0.72 -13.82 -4.21
C LEU A 240 -0.55 -13.75 -2.68
N SER A 241 -0.69 -14.87 -1.96
CA SER A 241 -0.37 -14.93 -0.52
C SER A 241 1.10 -14.60 -0.25
N PHE A 242 2.02 -15.13 -1.04
CA PHE A 242 3.44 -14.77 -0.93
C PHE A 242 3.73 -13.33 -1.31
N VAL A 243 2.99 -12.73 -2.26
CA VAL A 243 3.09 -11.29 -2.55
C VAL A 243 2.69 -10.46 -1.33
N VAL A 244 1.60 -10.82 -0.64
CA VAL A 244 1.18 -10.15 0.60
C VAL A 244 2.25 -10.27 1.70
N ILE A 245 2.79 -11.48 1.90
CA ILE A 245 3.87 -11.71 2.88
C ILE A 245 5.11 -10.88 2.52
N SER A 246 5.51 -10.90 1.24
CA SER A 246 6.65 -10.12 0.73
C SER A 246 6.45 -8.63 0.95
N ARG A 247 5.22 -8.12 0.82
CA ARG A 247 4.88 -6.73 1.09
C ARG A 247 5.04 -6.38 2.57
N ILE A 248 4.58 -7.25 3.48
CA ILE A 248 4.75 -7.07 4.94
C ILE A 248 6.24 -7.10 5.31
N VAL A 249 6.99 -8.06 4.76
CA VAL A 249 8.44 -8.15 4.98
C VAL A 249 9.14 -6.91 4.41
N GLY A 250 8.74 -6.45 3.23
CA GLY A 250 9.26 -5.22 2.62
C GLY A 250 9.04 -3.98 3.48
N THR A 251 7.83 -3.78 4.02
CA THR A 251 7.55 -2.63 4.91
C THR A 251 8.38 -2.70 6.20
N LEU A 252 8.60 -3.90 6.74
CA LEU A 252 9.49 -4.13 7.88
C LEU A 252 10.96 -3.85 7.53
N CYS A 253 11.45 -4.33 6.38
CA CYS A 253 12.79 -4.02 5.88
C CYS A 253 12.98 -2.50 5.70
N GLY A 254 11.92 -1.78 5.35
CA GLY A 254 11.91 -0.31 5.30
C GLY A 254 12.35 0.34 6.61
N GLN A 255 12.05 -0.24 7.78
CA GLN A 255 12.49 0.30 9.08
C GLN A 255 14.03 0.40 9.17
N PHE A 256 14.74 -0.57 8.59
CA PHE A 256 16.20 -0.60 8.60
C PHE A 256 16.79 0.28 7.49
N LEU A 257 16.16 0.28 6.31
CA LEU A 257 16.62 1.03 5.13
C LEU A 257 16.32 2.53 5.19
N PHE A 258 15.42 2.97 6.07
CA PHE A 258 15.01 4.37 6.21
C PHE A 258 16.18 5.33 6.46
N ILE A 259 16.98 5.10 7.51
CA ILE A 259 18.11 5.97 7.85
C ILE A 259 19.15 6.07 6.72
N PRO A 260 19.68 4.96 6.16
CA PRO A 260 20.68 5.06 5.11
C PRO A 260 20.13 5.77 3.87
N MET A 261 18.86 5.54 3.52
CA MET A 261 18.21 6.23 2.41
C MET A 261 18.10 7.73 2.65
N SER A 262 17.69 8.17 3.84
CA SER A 262 17.64 9.59 4.18
C SER A 262 18.99 10.27 4.14
N ARG A 263 20.05 9.61 4.62
CA ARG A 263 21.41 10.17 4.55
C ARG A 263 21.90 10.29 3.11
N LEU A 264 21.60 9.29 2.27
CA LEU A 264 21.90 9.33 0.85
C LEU A 264 21.19 10.51 0.17
N ILE A 265 19.91 10.73 0.47
CA ILE A 265 19.15 11.87 -0.08
C ILE A 265 19.73 13.20 0.42
N ALA A 266 20.07 13.31 1.70
CA ALA A 266 20.68 14.51 2.25
C ALA A 266 22.03 14.84 1.58
N PHE A 267 22.85 13.82 1.32
CA PHE A 267 24.11 13.95 0.58
C PHE A 267 23.86 14.43 -0.85
N LEU A 268 22.93 13.80 -1.58
CA LEU A 268 22.57 14.22 -2.94
C LEU A 268 22.05 15.66 -2.97
N ALA A 269 21.20 16.05 -2.01
CA ALA A 269 20.66 17.40 -1.90
C ALA A 269 21.75 18.45 -1.63
N SER A 270 22.87 18.08 -0.98
CA SER A 270 24.01 18.98 -0.79
C SER A 270 24.93 19.10 -2.00
N SER A 271 24.82 18.17 -2.96
CA SER A 271 25.66 18.13 -4.17
C SER A 271 25.03 18.81 -5.39
N ILE A 272 23.77 19.23 -5.28
CA ILE A 272 22.98 19.93 -6.31
C ILE A 272 22.91 21.40 -5.93
#